data_AF-A0A3D0WPE2-F1
#
_entry.id   AF-A0A3D0WPE2-F1
#
_cell.length_a   1.000
_cell.length_b   1.000
_cell.length_c   1.000
_cell.angle_alpha   90.00
_cell.angle_beta   90.00
_cell.angle_gamma   90.00
#
_symmetry.space_group_name_H-M   'P 1'
#
loop_
_entity.id
_entity.type
_entity.pdbx_description
1 polymer ?
#
loop_
_entity_poly.entity_id
_entity_poly.type
_entity_poly.pdbx_seq_one_letter_code
_entity_poly.pdbx_strand_id
1 'polypeptide(L)'
;VEVLREWADLNVDTVQKDDAPEFIQKVVRPVNAQRGYDLPVSVFVGREDGTWEHGTATYEKRGVAASVPVWNPDNCIQCNQCAYVCPHATIRPFVLDEKEQKGLGEEVALLKTQGKQFEGTAFRIQVDVLDCLG
;
A
#
# COMPACT_ATOMS: atom_id res chain seq x y z
N VAL A 1 0.04 -34.91 -9.49
CA VAL A 1 1.08 -34.75 -8.44
C VAL A 1 0.88 -35.87 -7.45
N GLU A 2 1.96 -36.51 -7.00
CA GLU A 2 1.90 -37.52 -5.92
C GLU A 2 1.61 -36.81 -4.60
N VAL A 3 0.61 -37.28 -3.86
CA VAL A 3 0.23 -36.70 -2.56
C VAL A 3 0.93 -37.50 -1.47
N LEU A 4 1.88 -36.86 -0.80
CA LEU A 4 2.70 -37.47 0.22
C LEU A 4 1.93 -37.57 1.56
N ARG A 5 2.15 -38.65 2.33
CA ARG A 5 1.43 -38.90 3.59
C ARG A 5 1.76 -37.85 4.66
N GLU A 6 3.00 -37.40 4.70
CA GLU A 6 3.51 -36.38 5.61
C GLU A 6 2.84 -35.00 5.43
N TRP A 7 2.13 -34.76 4.32
CA TRP A 7 1.34 -33.53 4.17
C TRP A 7 0.23 -33.40 5.21
N ALA A 8 -0.23 -34.53 5.80
CA ALA A 8 -1.18 -34.53 6.91
C ALA A 8 -0.60 -33.91 8.20
N ASP A 9 0.72 -33.87 8.33
CA ASP A 9 1.43 -33.47 9.55
C ASP A 9 2.17 -32.11 9.37
N LEU A 10 1.83 -31.35 8.33
CA LEU A 10 2.44 -30.03 8.11
C LEU A 10 2.04 -29.05 9.21
N ASN A 11 3.04 -28.40 9.80
CA ASN A 11 2.83 -27.31 10.73
C ASN A 11 2.38 -26.06 9.97
N VAL A 12 1.36 -25.39 10.49
CA VAL A 12 0.89 -24.11 9.95
C VAL A 12 1.66 -22.97 10.61
N ASP A 13 2.22 -22.09 9.79
CA ASP A 13 2.89 -20.88 10.30
C ASP A 13 1.90 -19.99 11.06
N THR A 14 2.40 -19.32 12.09
CA THR A 14 1.61 -18.35 12.84
C THR A 14 1.28 -17.15 11.96
N VAL A 15 0.01 -16.76 11.94
CA VAL A 15 -0.46 -15.53 11.28
C VAL A 15 0.31 -14.34 11.86
N GLN A 16 1.00 -13.59 10.99
CA GLN A 16 1.62 -12.34 11.41
C GLN A 16 0.53 -11.32 11.77
N LYS A 17 0.66 -10.74 12.97
CA LYS A 17 -0.18 -9.62 13.38
C LYS A 17 0.37 -8.33 12.77
N ASP A 18 -0.54 -7.45 12.36
CA ASP A 18 -0.23 -6.09 11.96
C ASP A 18 -1.00 -5.08 12.81
N ASP A 19 -0.74 -3.81 12.53
CA ASP A 19 -1.32 -2.63 13.19
C ASP A 19 -2.56 -2.09 12.46
N ALA A 20 -3.17 -2.89 11.57
CA ALA A 20 -4.35 -2.46 10.83
C ALA A 20 -5.51 -2.13 11.81
N PRO A 21 -6.34 -1.11 11.54
CA PRO A 21 -7.48 -0.75 12.38
C PRO A 21 -8.43 -1.92 12.63
N GLU A 22 -9.10 -1.91 13.77
CA GLU A 22 -10.02 -2.97 14.18
C GLU A 22 -11.09 -3.27 13.11
N PHE A 23 -11.62 -2.23 12.45
CA PHE A 23 -12.59 -2.38 11.37
C PHE A 23 -12.04 -3.16 10.17
N ILE A 24 -10.76 -2.95 9.82
CA ILE A 24 -10.09 -3.71 8.77
C ILE A 24 -9.98 -5.18 9.17
N GLN A 25 -9.54 -5.44 10.40
CA GLN A 25 -9.31 -6.80 10.88
C GLN A 25 -10.61 -7.59 11.06
N LYS A 26 -11.67 -6.96 11.60
CA LYS A 26 -12.92 -7.63 11.99
C LYS A 26 -14.00 -7.63 10.93
N VAL A 27 -13.96 -6.72 9.95
CA VAL A 27 -15.01 -6.59 8.91
C VAL A 27 -14.42 -6.76 7.52
N VAL A 28 -13.49 -5.89 7.11
CA VAL A 28 -13.00 -5.85 5.72
C VAL A 28 -12.27 -7.14 5.33
N ARG A 29 -11.33 -7.61 6.16
CA ARG A 29 -10.56 -8.83 5.88
C ARG A 29 -11.41 -10.10 5.82
N PRO A 30 -12.33 -10.35 6.76
CA PRO A 30 -13.26 -11.47 6.64
C PRO A 30 -14.10 -11.42 5.36
N VAL A 31 -14.61 -10.25 4.97
CA VAL A 31 -15.36 -10.08 3.71
C VAL A 31 -14.48 -10.42 2.50
N ASN A 32 -13.27 -9.88 2.42
CA ASN A 32 -12.32 -10.16 1.33
C ASN A 32 -11.89 -11.65 1.29
N ALA A 33 -11.82 -12.31 2.45
CA ALA A 33 -11.59 -13.74 2.57
C ALA A 33 -12.82 -14.60 2.25
N GLN A 34 -13.87 -14.02 1.65
CA GLN A 34 -15.13 -14.67 1.30
C GLN A 34 -15.90 -15.23 2.50
N ARG A 35 -15.65 -14.69 3.71
CA ARG A 35 -16.30 -15.08 4.97
C ARG A 35 -17.25 -13.99 5.51
N GLY A 36 -17.79 -13.17 4.61
CA GLY A 36 -18.73 -12.11 5.00
C GLY A 36 -20.02 -12.64 5.66
N TYR A 37 -20.46 -13.85 5.28
CA TYR A 37 -21.63 -14.51 5.89
C TYR A 37 -21.41 -14.97 7.33
N ASP A 38 -20.16 -15.16 7.75
CA ASP A 38 -19.82 -15.58 9.12
C ASP A 38 -19.86 -14.40 10.12
N LEU A 39 -19.98 -13.17 9.62
CA LEU A 39 -20.01 -11.98 10.46
C LEU A 39 -21.35 -11.87 11.22
N PRO A 40 -21.34 -11.83 12.56
CA PRO A 40 -22.56 -11.64 13.32
C PRO A 40 -23.05 -10.20 13.18
N VAL A 41 -24.37 -9.99 13.29
CA VAL A 41 -24.98 -8.64 13.26
C VAL A 41 -24.35 -7.69 14.27
N SER A 42 -23.87 -8.22 15.41
CA SER A 42 -23.24 -7.44 16.47
C SER A 42 -21.94 -6.73 16.05
N VAL A 43 -21.27 -7.15 14.97
CA VAL A 43 -20.07 -6.45 14.47
C VAL A 43 -20.41 -5.08 13.87
N PHE A 44 -21.70 -4.83 13.59
CA PHE A 44 -22.20 -3.60 12.99
C PHE A 44 -22.87 -2.65 13.99
N VAL A 45 -22.80 -2.93 15.30
CA VAL A 45 -23.31 -2.01 16.34
C VAL A 45 -22.57 -0.67 16.27
N GLY A 46 -23.32 0.43 16.30
CA GLY A 46 -22.83 1.80 16.06
C GLY A 46 -22.72 2.17 14.57
N ARG A 47 -23.16 1.29 13.66
CA ARG A 47 -23.21 1.49 12.19
C ARG A 47 -24.53 0.96 11.62
N GLU A 48 -25.60 1.09 12.39
CA GLU A 48 -26.93 0.57 12.04
C GLU A 48 -27.50 1.24 10.77
N ASP A 49 -26.98 2.41 10.41
CA ASP A 49 -27.33 3.18 9.21
C ASP A 49 -26.52 2.79 7.96
N GLY A 50 -25.58 1.85 8.09
CA GLY A 50 -24.71 1.42 7.00
C GLY A 50 -23.46 2.29 6.79
N THR A 51 -23.11 3.18 7.73
CA THR A 51 -21.91 4.01 7.64
C THR A 51 -20.61 3.16 7.59
N TRP A 52 -19.81 3.40 6.55
CA TRP A 52 -18.53 2.72 6.31
C TRP A 52 -17.33 3.61 6.62
N GLU A 53 -16.23 3.03 7.10
CA GLU A 53 -14.99 3.80 7.30
C GLU A 53 -14.32 4.16 5.97
N HIS A 54 -13.83 5.40 5.88
CA HIS A 54 -13.02 5.83 4.74
C HIS A 54 -11.61 5.24 4.79
N GLY A 55 -10.93 5.17 3.64
CA GLY A 55 -9.53 4.74 3.57
C GLY A 55 -9.29 3.24 3.70
N THR A 56 -10.34 2.41 3.68
CA THR A 56 -10.22 0.95 3.76
C THR A 56 -9.42 0.34 2.60
N ALA A 57 -9.47 0.96 1.41
CA ALA A 57 -8.70 0.57 0.22
C ALA A 57 -7.18 0.53 0.46
N THR A 58 -6.64 1.34 1.39
CA THR A 58 -5.21 1.37 1.71
C THR A 58 -4.68 0.01 2.20
N TYR A 59 -5.56 -0.86 2.71
CA TYR A 59 -5.20 -2.16 3.27
C TYR A 59 -5.44 -3.33 2.31
N GLU A 60 -5.91 -3.08 1.07
CA GLU A 60 -6.23 -4.16 0.13
C GLU A 60 -5.00 -4.78 -0.53
N LYS A 61 -4.04 -3.94 -0.97
CA LYS A 61 -2.75 -4.35 -1.54
C LYS A 61 -2.85 -5.53 -2.51
N ARG A 62 -3.74 -5.39 -3.49
CA ARG A 62 -4.19 -6.48 -4.37
C ARG A 62 -3.06 -7.12 -5.19
N GLY A 63 -2.05 -6.35 -5.59
CA GLY A 63 -0.85 -6.85 -6.26
C GLY A 63 -1.11 -7.53 -7.60
N VAL A 64 -2.05 -7.00 -8.39
CA VAL A 64 -2.55 -7.68 -9.61
C VAL A 64 -1.90 -7.22 -10.92
N ALA A 65 -1.05 -6.20 -10.90
CA ALA A 65 -0.39 -5.71 -12.11
C ALA A 65 0.66 -6.70 -12.65
N ALA A 66 0.66 -6.92 -13.97
CA ALA A 66 1.71 -7.69 -14.64
C ALA A 66 3.03 -6.92 -14.78
N SER A 67 2.94 -5.58 -14.89
CA SER A 67 4.07 -4.68 -15.00
C SER A 67 3.80 -3.41 -14.19
N VAL A 68 4.84 -2.84 -13.59
CA VAL A 68 4.74 -1.60 -12.81
C VAL A 68 5.81 -0.60 -13.27
N PRO A 69 5.55 0.72 -13.21
CA PRO A 69 6.53 1.71 -13.62
C PRO A 69 7.75 1.70 -12.69
N VAL A 70 8.95 1.83 -13.27
CA VAL A 70 10.20 2.01 -12.55
C VAL A 70 10.67 3.44 -12.75
N TRP A 71 10.86 4.18 -11.66
CA TRP A 71 11.32 5.56 -11.73
C TRP A 71 12.82 5.61 -12.04
N ASN A 72 13.19 6.39 -13.07
CA ASN A 72 14.57 6.72 -13.39
C ASN A 72 14.86 8.19 -13.02
N PRO A 73 15.69 8.46 -12.00
CA PRO A 73 15.98 9.82 -11.54
C PRO A 73 16.73 10.66 -12.58
N ASP A 74 17.61 10.06 -13.40
CA ASP A 74 18.45 10.79 -14.37
C ASP A 74 17.62 11.48 -15.47
N ASN A 75 16.43 10.93 -15.75
CA ASN A 75 15.52 11.45 -16.77
C ASN A 75 14.35 12.24 -16.18
N CYS A 76 14.24 12.34 -14.85
CA CYS A 76 13.07 12.93 -14.21
C CYS A 76 13.20 14.45 -14.09
N ILE A 77 12.27 15.18 -14.70
CA ILE A 77 12.21 16.65 -14.65
C ILE A 77 11.29 17.21 -13.55
N GLN A 78 10.81 16.36 -12.63
CA GLN A 78 9.98 16.77 -11.47
C GLN A 78 8.65 17.47 -11.83
N CYS A 79 8.03 17.11 -12.95
CA CYS A 79 6.80 17.75 -13.45
C CYS A 79 5.50 17.25 -12.82
N ASN A 80 5.54 16.17 -12.02
CA ASN A 80 4.39 15.50 -11.40
C ASN A 80 3.29 15.00 -12.36
N GLN A 81 3.49 15.04 -13.68
CA GLN A 81 2.48 14.58 -14.63
C GLN A 81 2.15 13.09 -14.48
N CYS A 82 3.14 12.26 -14.17
CA CYS A 82 2.94 10.83 -13.91
C CYS A 82 1.97 10.57 -12.74
N ALA A 83 2.07 11.36 -11.66
CA ALA A 83 1.14 11.30 -10.54
C ALA A 83 -0.24 11.86 -10.89
N TYR A 84 -0.27 12.96 -11.65
CA TYR A 84 -1.51 13.60 -12.08
C TYR A 84 -2.38 12.69 -12.96
N VAL A 85 -1.77 11.91 -13.86
CA VAL A 85 -2.51 11.03 -14.77
C VAL A 85 -2.85 9.67 -14.16
N CYS A 86 -2.29 9.33 -13.00
CA CYS A 86 -2.53 8.03 -12.39
C CYS A 86 -3.99 7.92 -11.91
N PRO A 87 -4.80 6.99 -12.45
CA PRO A 87 -6.21 6.89 -12.08
C PRO A 87 -6.44 6.23 -10.71
N HIS A 88 -5.38 5.74 -10.05
CA HIS A 88 -5.45 5.01 -8.78
C HIS A 88 -4.56 5.61 -7.68
N ALA A 89 -3.92 6.75 -7.93
CA ALA A 89 -2.96 7.39 -7.02
C ALA A 89 -1.83 6.46 -6.55
N THR A 90 -1.27 5.64 -7.43
CA THR A 90 -0.23 4.64 -7.10
C THR A 90 1.17 5.13 -7.38
N ILE A 91 1.33 6.26 -8.06
CA ILE A 91 2.62 6.91 -8.31
C ILE A 91 2.52 8.33 -7.76
N ARG A 92 3.36 8.67 -6.79
CA ARG A 92 3.26 9.93 -6.04
C ARG A 92 4.62 10.61 -5.91
N PRO A 93 4.67 11.95 -5.96
CA PRO A 93 5.86 12.71 -5.63
C PRO A 93 5.97 12.88 -4.12
N PHE A 94 7.20 12.77 -3.62
CA PHE A 94 7.56 13.04 -2.24
C PHE A 94 8.63 14.13 -2.23
N VAL A 95 8.44 15.13 -1.37
CA VAL A 95 9.43 16.15 -1.05
C VAL A 95 9.83 15.92 0.39
N LEU A 96 11.12 15.72 0.64
CA LEU A 96 11.65 15.32 1.94
C LEU A 96 12.56 16.40 2.51
N ASP A 97 12.37 16.73 3.78
CA ASP A 97 13.29 17.60 4.51
C ASP A 97 14.60 16.87 4.90
N GLU A 98 15.57 17.59 5.44
CA GLU A 98 16.87 17.01 5.83
C GLU A 98 16.77 15.92 6.91
N LYS A 99 15.74 15.94 7.75
CA LYS A 99 15.54 14.92 8.80
C LYS A 99 14.97 13.65 8.20
N GLU A 100 13.97 13.79 7.34
CA GLU A 100 13.33 12.67 6.63
C GLU A 100 14.33 11.96 5.72
N GLN A 101 15.24 12.70 5.08
CA GLN A 101 16.32 12.15 4.28
C GLN A 101 17.24 11.19 5.07
N LYS A 102 17.48 11.47 6.37
CA LYS A 102 18.35 10.63 7.23
C LYS A 102 17.70 9.32 7.65
N GLY A 103 16.37 9.22 7.55
CA GLY A 103 15.62 8.02 7.89
C GLY A 103 15.54 6.98 6.78
N LEU A 104 16.11 7.27 5.60
CA LEU A 104 16.03 6.40 4.44
C LEU A 104 17.11 5.31 4.47
N GLY A 105 16.79 4.15 3.88
CA GLY A 105 17.78 3.11 3.61
C GLY A 105 18.81 3.55 2.54
N GLU A 106 19.98 2.92 2.54
CA GLU A 106 21.12 3.31 1.69
C GLU A 106 20.81 3.27 0.18
N GLU A 107 19.82 2.46 -0.25
CA GLU A 107 19.47 2.27 -1.67
C GLU A 107 18.41 3.26 -2.19
N VAL A 108 17.92 4.20 -1.37
CA VAL A 108 16.86 5.11 -1.80
C VAL A 108 17.43 6.30 -2.58
N ALA A 109 17.34 6.22 -3.92
CA ALA A 109 17.72 7.32 -4.79
C ALA A 109 16.84 8.57 -4.59
N LEU A 110 17.47 9.73 -4.51
CA LEU A 110 16.83 11.04 -4.36
C LEU A 110 17.38 12.04 -5.38
N LEU A 111 16.56 13.00 -5.78
CA LEU A 111 16.99 14.19 -6.52
C LEU A 111 16.97 15.40 -5.59
N LYS A 112 17.74 16.44 -5.90
CA LYS A 112 17.51 17.77 -5.32
C LYS A 112 16.18 18.32 -5.86
N THR A 113 15.29 18.82 -5.01
CA THR A 113 14.03 19.42 -5.47
C THR A 113 14.29 20.67 -6.29
N GLN A 114 13.60 20.83 -7.42
CA GLN A 114 13.67 22.01 -8.28
C GLN A 114 12.77 23.14 -7.76
N GLY A 115 13.24 24.38 -7.92
CA GLY A 115 12.53 25.59 -7.48
C GLY A 115 13.15 26.20 -6.21
N LYS A 116 13.26 27.54 -6.19
CA LYS A 116 13.93 28.26 -5.08
C LYS A 116 13.24 28.05 -3.73
N GLN A 117 11.92 27.92 -3.72
CA GLN A 117 11.13 27.68 -2.52
C GLN A 117 11.37 26.31 -1.86
N PHE A 118 12.07 25.40 -2.54
CA PHE A 118 12.34 24.03 -2.06
C PHE A 118 13.82 23.78 -1.76
N GLU A 119 14.60 24.85 -1.57
CA GLU A 119 16.01 24.76 -1.21
C GLU A 119 16.21 23.91 0.07
N GLY A 120 17.20 23.02 0.04
CA GLY A 120 17.48 22.07 1.12
C GLY A 120 16.60 20.81 1.15
N THR A 121 15.58 20.71 0.29
CA THR A 121 14.72 19.51 0.21
C THR A 121 15.15 18.55 -0.90
N ALA A 122 14.76 17.29 -0.75
CA ALA A 122 14.94 16.23 -1.74
C ALA A 122 13.62 15.81 -2.36
N PHE A 123 13.66 15.30 -3.59
CA PHE A 123 12.50 14.88 -4.38
C PHE A 123 12.64 13.43 -4.81
N ARG A 124 11.52 12.68 -4.75
CA ARG A 124 11.42 11.32 -5.28
C ARG A 124 10.03 11.05 -5.84
N ILE A 125 9.96 10.36 -6.97
CA ILE A 125 8.74 9.67 -7.38
C ILE A 125 8.76 8.27 -6.78
N GLN A 126 7.72 7.92 -6.04
CA GLN A 126 7.56 6.58 -5.47
C GLN A 126 6.30 5.92 -6.02
N VAL A 127 6.45 4.65 -6.36
CA VAL A 127 5.37 3.80 -6.88
C VAL A 127 4.95 2.83 -5.77
N ASP A 128 3.65 2.76 -5.52
CA ASP A 128 3.00 1.69 -4.79
C ASP A 128 2.73 0.53 -5.76
N VAL A 129 3.61 -0.46 -5.73
CA VAL A 129 3.56 -1.58 -6.67
C VAL A 129 2.38 -2.51 -6.43
N LEU A 130 1.83 -2.55 -5.21
CA LEU A 130 0.73 -3.44 -4.85
C LEU A 130 -0.64 -2.85 -5.17
N ASP A 131 -0.73 -1.52 -5.29
CA ASP A 131 -1.97 -0.85 -5.72
C ASP A 131 -1.97 -0.50 -7.22
N CYS A 132 -0.81 -0.57 -7.89
CA CYS A 132 -0.71 -0.38 -9.34
C CYS A 132 -1.50 -1.45 -10.12
N LEU A 133 -2.05 -1.06 -11.28
CA LEU A 133 -2.83 -1.95 -12.17
C LEU A 133 -2.19 -2.16 -13.54
N GLY A 134 -0.96 -1.69 -13.77
CA GLY A 134 -0.30 -1.65 -15.08
C GLY A 134 -0.37 -0.27 -15.73
#